data_AF-A0A0J1GUK9-F1
#
_entry.id   AF-A0A0J1GUK9-F1
#
_cell.length_a   1.000
_cell.length_b   1.000
_cell.length_c   1.000
_cell.angle_alpha   90.00
_cell.angle_beta   90.00
_cell.angle_gamma   90.00
#
_symmetry.space_group_name_H-M   'P 1'
#
loop_
_entity.id
_entity.type
_entity.pdbx_description
1 polymer ?
#
loop_
_entity_poly.entity_id
_entity_poly.type
_entity_poly.pdbx_seq_one_letter_code
_entity_poly.pdbx_strand_id
1 'polypeptide(L)'
;MQHKIIVNSTLGVSLFVCSAIAPVFSESVLMPFDEYMTRCTSQFGDDDITRAVCESQYRAIAQKEEELMAQTNSLTEEIWQSPPSEAADDNVKDAE
;
A
#
# COMPACT_ATOMS: atom_id res chain seq x y z
N MET A 1 48.38 20.27 -25.27
CA MET A 1 47.47 21.39 -24.97
C MET A 1 46.12 20.78 -24.61
N GLN A 2 45.69 21.01 -23.37
CA GLN A 2 44.52 20.37 -22.74
C GLN A 2 43.26 21.20 -23.00
N HIS A 3 42.26 20.64 -23.69
CA HIS A 3 40.92 21.21 -23.71
C HIS A 3 40.03 20.38 -22.77
N LYS A 4 39.82 20.92 -21.57
CA LYS A 4 38.82 20.46 -20.61
C LYS A 4 37.43 20.81 -21.15
N ILE A 5 36.66 19.82 -21.55
CA ILE A 5 35.21 19.99 -21.74
C ILE A 5 34.57 19.70 -20.38
N ILE A 6 34.14 20.76 -19.71
CA ILE A 6 33.29 20.68 -18.51
C ILE A 6 31.87 20.43 -19.03
N VAL A 7 31.41 19.18 -18.99
CA VAL A 7 29.98 18.88 -19.15
C VAL A 7 29.28 19.12 -17.81
N ASN A 8 28.56 20.24 -17.73
CA ASN A 8 27.65 20.53 -16.63
C ASN A 8 26.56 19.45 -16.58
N SER A 9 26.57 18.69 -15.49
CA SER A 9 25.56 17.68 -15.18
C SER A 9 24.34 18.37 -14.58
N THR A 10 23.41 18.76 -15.45
CA THR A 10 22.01 19.08 -15.08
C THR A 10 21.10 18.39 -16.08
N LEU A 11 21.03 17.06 -15.98
CA LEU A 11 20.00 16.27 -16.63
C LEU A 11 18.81 16.20 -15.67
N GLY A 12 17.79 17.01 -15.97
CA GLY A 12 16.51 17.00 -15.29
C GLY A 12 15.85 15.63 -15.42
N VAL A 13 15.63 14.97 -14.29
CA VAL A 13 14.82 13.74 -14.23
C VAL A 13 13.36 14.16 -14.33
N SER A 14 12.83 14.18 -15.54
CA SER A 14 11.38 14.24 -15.77
C SER A 14 10.80 12.87 -15.41
N LEU A 15 10.30 12.75 -14.19
CA LEU A 15 9.52 11.59 -13.72
C LEU A 15 8.14 11.65 -14.39
N PHE A 16 8.06 11.13 -15.61
CA PHE A 16 6.79 10.74 -16.22
C PHE A 16 6.30 9.49 -15.47
N VAL A 17 5.61 9.69 -14.35
CA VAL A 17 4.90 8.63 -13.64
C VAL A 17 3.73 8.22 -14.53
N CYS A 18 3.93 7.20 -15.36
CA CYS A 18 2.85 6.54 -16.09
C CYS A 18 1.87 5.95 -15.07
N SER A 19 0.74 6.63 -14.89
CA SER A 19 -0.42 6.15 -14.13
C SER A 19 -1.10 4.99 -14.86
N ALA A 20 -0.47 3.82 -14.87
CA ALA A 20 -1.16 2.58 -15.15
C ALA A 20 -1.93 2.17 -13.89
N ILE A 21 -3.22 2.45 -13.88
CA ILE A 21 -4.15 1.92 -12.88
C ILE A 21 -4.33 0.43 -13.22
N ALA A 22 -3.37 -0.40 -12.79
CA ALA A 22 -3.56 -1.84 -12.82
C ALA A 22 -4.67 -2.18 -11.80
N PRO A 23 -5.62 -3.07 -12.15
CA PRO A 23 -6.56 -3.57 -11.16
C PRO A 23 -5.74 -4.30 -10.08
N VAL A 24 -5.64 -3.71 -8.90
CA VAL A 24 -5.03 -4.33 -7.73
C VAL A 24 -6.03 -5.37 -7.24
N PHE A 25 -5.96 -6.57 -7.79
CA PHE A 25 -6.56 -7.72 -7.14
C PHE A 25 -5.75 -7.93 -5.87
N SER A 26 -6.36 -7.60 -4.73
CA SER A 26 -5.75 -7.83 -3.42
C SER A 26 -5.76 -9.33 -3.14
N GLU A 27 -4.82 -10.04 -3.72
CA GLU A 27 -4.50 -11.41 -3.33
C GLU A 27 -4.11 -11.38 -1.84
N SER A 28 -4.60 -12.35 -1.06
CA SER A 28 -4.26 -12.41 0.37
C SER A 28 -2.74 -12.40 0.51
N VAL A 29 -2.23 -11.46 1.29
CA VAL A 29 -0.79 -11.31 1.56
C VAL A 29 -0.34 -12.41 2.54
N LEU A 30 -1.29 -13.04 3.21
CA LEU A 30 -1.04 -14.04 4.22
C LEU A 30 -0.67 -15.40 3.61
N MET A 31 0.37 -16.00 4.16
CA MET A 31 0.73 -17.39 3.88
C MET A 31 -0.42 -18.33 4.26
N PRO A 32 -0.66 -19.45 3.55
CA PRO A 32 -1.67 -20.42 3.93
C PRO A 32 -1.43 -21.02 5.32
N PHE A 33 -2.51 -21.37 6.02
CA PHE A 33 -2.48 -21.90 7.38
C PHE A 33 -1.53 -23.07 7.56
N ASP A 34 -1.62 -24.09 6.70
CA ASP A 34 -0.81 -25.31 6.83
C ASP A 34 0.69 -25.02 6.66
N GLU A 35 1.03 -24.10 5.74
CA GLU A 35 2.42 -23.69 5.54
C GLU A 35 2.92 -22.88 6.74
N TYR A 36 2.12 -21.95 7.25
CA TYR A 36 2.46 -21.20 8.46
C TYR A 36 2.68 -22.13 9.65
N MET A 37 1.76 -23.06 9.88
CA MET A 37 1.85 -24.02 10.99
C MET A 37 3.10 -24.86 10.89
N THR A 38 3.39 -25.40 9.70
CA THR A 38 4.60 -26.18 9.45
C THR A 38 5.86 -25.36 9.76
N ARG A 39 5.94 -24.12 9.29
CA ARG A 39 7.12 -23.27 9.52
C ARG A 39 7.24 -22.89 11.00
N CYS A 40 6.15 -22.53 11.65
CA CYS A 40 6.14 -22.12 13.05
C CYS A 40 6.56 -23.28 13.97
N THR A 41 5.96 -24.47 13.82
CA THR A 41 6.31 -25.61 14.65
C THR A 41 7.70 -26.18 14.31
N SER A 42 8.14 -26.10 13.04
CA SER A 42 9.51 -26.49 12.67
C SER A 42 10.58 -25.62 13.35
N GLN A 43 10.27 -24.35 13.64
CA GLN A 43 11.21 -23.40 14.21
C GLN A 43 11.19 -23.39 15.75
N PHE A 44 10.00 -23.52 16.35
CA PHE A 44 9.81 -23.34 17.79
C PHE A 44 9.52 -24.64 18.55
N GLY A 45 9.19 -25.72 17.86
CA GLY A 45 8.81 -27.00 18.45
C GLY A 45 7.38 -27.40 18.08
N ASP A 46 7.12 -28.70 18.16
CA ASP A 46 5.82 -29.30 17.84
C ASP A 46 5.06 -29.76 19.10
N ASP A 47 5.38 -29.17 20.25
CA ASP A 47 4.62 -29.39 21.47
C ASP A 47 3.27 -28.68 21.42
N ASP A 48 2.32 -29.16 22.22
CA ASP A 48 0.94 -28.68 22.19
C ASP A 48 0.81 -27.18 22.53
N ILE A 49 1.70 -26.64 23.38
CA ILE A 49 1.68 -25.22 23.74
C ILE A 49 2.15 -24.40 22.54
N THR A 50 3.29 -24.76 21.95
CA THR A 50 3.81 -24.07 20.77
C THR A 50 2.81 -24.10 19.62
N ARG A 51 2.19 -25.26 19.36
CA ARG A 51 1.15 -25.38 18.33
C ARG A 51 -0.04 -24.46 18.59
N ALA A 52 -0.53 -24.39 19.83
CA ALA A 52 -1.63 -23.50 20.19
C ALA A 52 -1.26 -22.01 20.05
N VAL A 53 -0.02 -21.63 20.39
CA VAL A 53 0.47 -20.27 20.20
C VAL A 53 0.57 -19.93 18.71
N CYS A 54 1.16 -20.80 17.90
CA CYS A 54 1.23 -20.63 16.45
C CYS A 54 -0.19 -20.44 15.85
N GLU A 55 -1.14 -21.31 16.21
CA GLU A 55 -2.50 -21.21 15.70
C GLU A 55 -3.18 -19.89 16.12
N SER A 56 -3.05 -19.50 17.39
CA SER A 56 -3.60 -18.25 17.91
C SER A 56 -3.06 -17.03 17.16
N GLN A 57 -1.75 -17.01 16.92
CA GLN A 57 -1.10 -15.92 16.18
C GLN A 57 -1.57 -15.87 14.73
N TYR A 58 -1.67 -17.01 14.04
CA TYR A 58 -2.19 -17.03 12.69
C TYR A 58 -3.59 -16.42 12.60
N ARG A 59 -4.49 -16.83 13.50
CA ARG A 59 -5.87 -16.31 13.54
C ARG A 59 -5.91 -14.80 13.77
N ALA A 60 -5.07 -14.29 14.67
CA ALA A 60 -4.99 -12.85 14.93
C ALA A 60 -4.52 -12.06 13.70
N ILE A 61 -3.55 -12.59 12.95
CA ILE A 61 -3.07 -11.92 11.73
C ILE A 61 -4.14 -11.98 10.63
N ALA A 62 -4.80 -13.13 10.44
CA ALA A 62 -5.86 -13.30 9.45
C ALA A 62 -7.05 -12.35 9.69
N GLN A 63 -7.48 -12.20 10.95
CA GLN A 63 -8.53 -11.24 11.32
C GLN A 63 -8.11 -9.80 11.01
N LYS A 64 -6.87 -9.44 11.33
CA LYS A 64 -6.35 -8.10 11.06
C LYS A 64 -6.25 -7.82 9.56
N GLU A 65 -5.90 -8.81 8.75
CA GLU A 65 -5.90 -8.67 7.29
C GLU A 65 -7.31 -8.36 6.77
N GLU A 66 -8.33 -9.10 7.22
CA GLU A 66 -9.73 -8.85 6.86
C GLU A 66 -10.18 -7.44 7.24
N GLU A 67 -9.87 -7.00 8.46
CA GLU A 67 -10.15 -5.64 8.93
C GLU A 67 -9.47 -4.56 8.06
N LEU A 68 -8.22 -4.80 7.64
CA LEU A 68 -7.46 -3.85 6.83
C LEU A 68 -8.06 -3.73 5.42
N MET A 69 -8.44 -4.86 4.81
CA MET A 69 -9.11 -4.89 3.51
C MET A 69 -10.47 -4.18 3.57
N ALA A 70 -11.24 -4.36 4.65
CA ALA A 70 -12.51 -3.68 4.86
C ALA A 70 -12.35 -2.16 5.01
N GLN A 71 -11.33 -1.70 5.76
CA GLN A 71 -11.03 -0.27 5.91
C GLN A 71 -10.57 0.36 4.59
N THR A 72 -9.73 -0.32 3.81
CA THR A 72 -9.32 0.15 2.50
C THR A 72 -10.51 0.32 1.56
N ASN A 73 -11.47 -0.62 1.57
CA ASN A 73 -12.70 -0.49 0.78
C ASN A 73 -13.52 0.74 1.21
N SER A 74 -13.67 0.97 2.52
CA SER A 74 -14.40 2.13 3.04
C SER A 74 -13.76 3.47 2.63
N LEU A 75 -12.43 3.59 2.74
CA LEU A 75 -11.72 4.81 2.38
C LEU A 75 -11.72 5.04 0.86
N THR A 76 -11.62 3.96 0.09
CA THR A 76 -11.69 3.99 -1.37
C THR A 76 -13.04 4.54 -1.81
N GLU A 77 -14.15 3.96 -1.33
CA GLU A 77 -15.50 4.43 -1.67
C GLU A 77 -15.74 5.91 -1.30
N GLU A 78 -15.23 6.39 -0.17
CA GLU A 78 -15.35 7.81 0.24
C GLU A 78 -14.62 8.77 -0.73
N ILE A 79 -13.42 8.37 -1.18
CA ILE A 79 -12.61 9.17 -2.11
C ILE A 79 -13.21 9.18 -3.52
N TRP A 80 -13.77 8.06 -3.98
CA TRP A 80 -14.36 7.97 -5.33
C TRP A 80 -15.77 8.56 -5.43
N GLN A 81 -16.49 8.73 -4.32
CA GLN A 81 -17.83 9.33 -4.27
C GLN A 81 -17.84 10.86 -4.09
N SER A 82 -16.67 11.48 -3.90
CA SER A 82 -16.56 12.95 -3.89
C SER A 82 -16.46 13.48 -5.33
N PRO A 83 -17.49 14.15 -5.89
CA PRO A 83 -17.32 14.83 -7.17
C PRO A 83 -16.23 15.92 -7.02
N PRO A 84 -15.45 16.22 -8.07
CA PRO A 84 -14.58 17.39 -8.05
C PRO A 84 -15.48 18.62 -7.96
N SER A 85 -15.73 19.12 -6.74
CA SER A 85 -16.32 20.42 -6.55
C SER A 85 -15.31 21.42 -7.07
N GLU A 86 -15.64 22.00 -8.22
CA GLU A 86 -15.00 23.16 -8.80
C GLU A 86 -14.58 24.13 -7.71
N ALA A 87 -13.32 24.55 -7.78
CA ALA A 87 -12.83 25.71 -7.08
C ALA A 87 -13.68 26.92 -7.49
N ALA A 88 -14.73 27.20 -6.71
CA ALA A 88 -15.45 28.46 -6.74
C ALA A 88 -14.97 29.29 -5.55
N ASP A 89 -13.85 29.98 -5.73
CA ASP A 89 -13.55 31.18 -4.95
C ASP A 89 -12.56 32.06 -5.74
N ASP A 90 -13.09 33.06 -6.46
CA ASP A 90 -12.59 34.43 -6.31
C ASP A 90 -13.68 35.41 -6.80
N ASN A 91 -14.31 36.05 -5.84
CA ASN A 91 -15.26 37.13 -6.04
C ASN A 91 -14.51 38.45 -5.76
N VAL A 92 -13.72 38.94 -6.73
CA VAL A 92 -13.19 40.30 -6.68
C VAL A 92 -14.00 41.20 -7.60
N LYS A 93 -14.92 41.87 -6.93
CA LYS A 93 -15.67 43.08 -7.24
C LYS A 93 -14.77 44.20 -7.80
N ASP A 94 -14.96 44.55 -9.08
CA ASP A 94 -14.56 45.85 -9.60
C ASP A 94 -15.77 46.79 -9.62
N ALA A 95 -15.64 47.85 -8.84
CA ALA A 95 -16.56 48.96 -8.77
C ALA A 95 -16.37 49.88 -9.98
N GLU A 96 -17.49 50.32 -10.52
CA GLU A 96 -17.64 51.42 -11.49
C GLU A 96 -17.15 52.77 -10.92
#